data_AF-G5LQI2-F1
#
_entry.id   AF-G5LQI2-F1
#
_cell.length_a   1.000
_cell.length_b   1.000
_cell.length_c   1.000
_cell.angle_alpha   90.00
_cell.angle_beta   90.00
_cell.angle_gamma   90.00
#
_symmetry.space_group_name_H-M   'P 1'
#
loop_
_entity.id
_entity.type
_entity.pdbx_description
1 polymer ?
#
loop_
_entity_poly.entity_id
_entity_poly.type
_entity_poly.pdbx_seq_one_letter_code
_entity_poly.pdbx_strand_id
1 'polypeptide(L)'
;MLITGITPQEAREKGENEAAFARRIHALFTVPKTCVVGYNNVRFDDEVTRNIFYRNFYDPYAWSWQHDNSRWDLLDVMRACYALRPEGINWPENDDGLPSFRLEHLTQANGIEHSNAHDAMADVYATIAMAQLVKTRQPRCLIIFIA
;
A
#
# COMPACT_ATOMS: atom_id res chain seq x y z
N MET A 1 11.24 4.50 -15.05
CA MET A 1 10.84 5.23 -16.28
C MET A 1 9.84 4.44 -17.11
N LEU A 2 10.14 3.22 -17.60
CA LEU A 2 9.18 2.49 -18.45
C LEU A 2 7.91 2.02 -17.72
N ILE A 3 8.02 1.69 -16.43
CA ILE A 3 6.88 1.22 -15.62
C ILE A 3 6.13 2.42 -15.03
N THR A 4 6.84 3.35 -14.38
CA THR A 4 6.24 4.51 -13.70
C THR A 4 5.91 5.68 -14.61
N GLY A 5 6.42 5.74 -15.84
CA GLY A 5 6.32 6.90 -16.73
C GLY A 5 7.13 8.14 -16.30
N ILE A 6 7.45 8.29 -15.01
CA ILE A 6 8.12 9.48 -14.46
C ILE A 6 9.60 9.51 -14.84
N THR A 7 10.02 10.59 -15.49
CA THR A 7 11.42 10.85 -15.88
C THR A 7 12.19 11.62 -14.79
N PRO A 8 13.53 11.52 -14.72
CA PRO A 8 14.33 12.34 -13.82
C PRO A 8 14.15 13.84 -14.05
N GLN A 9 13.93 14.25 -15.31
CA GLN A 9 13.66 15.64 -15.67
C GLN A 9 12.36 16.12 -15.03
N GLU A 10 11.29 15.33 -15.15
CA GLU A 10 10.00 15.61 -14.54
C GLU A 10 10.07 15.62 -13.00
N ALA A 11 10.73 14.62 -12.40
CA ALA A 11 10.91 14.56 -10.95
C ALA A 11 11.70 15.77 -10.42
N ARG A 12 12.69 16.26 -11.18
CA ARG A 12 13.45 17.46 -10.83
C ARG A 12 12.64 18.74 -10.99
N GLU A 13 11.76 18.81 -11.99
CA GLU A 13 10.94 19.98 -12.28
C GLU A 13 9.75 20.12 -11.32
N LYS A 14 9.06 19.01 -11.01
CA LYS A 14 7.85 18.99 -10.18
C LYS A 14 8.12 18.65 -8.71
N GLY A 15 9.29 18.10 -8.40
CA GLY A 15 9.64 17.62 -7.08
C GLY A 15 10.24 18.68 -6.16
N GLU A 16 10.47 18.26 -4.92
CA GLU A 16 11.25 18.99 -3.92
C GLU A 16 12.53 18.20 -3.62
N ASN A 17 13.50 18.81 -2.92
CA ASN A 17 14.66 18.05 -2.44
C ASN A 17 14.26 16.96 -1.43
N GLU A 18 15.12 15.96 -1.25
CA GLU A 18 14.80 14.80 -0.40
C GLU A 18 14.50 15.19 1.06
N ALA A 19 15.15 16.24 1.58
CA ALA A 19 14.90 16.73 2.94
C ALA A 19 13.48 17.32 3.11
N ALA A 20 13.02 18.13 2.15
CA ALA A 20 11.67 18.66 2.13
C ALA A 20 10.63 17.55 1.93
N PHE A 21 10.93 16.58 1.07
CA PHE A 21 10.10 15.41 0.85
C PHE A 21 9.97 14.55 2.11
N ALA A 22 11.08 14.24 2.77
CA ALA A 22 11.14 13.51 4.03
C ALA A 22 10.33 14.21 5.12
N ARG A 23 10.48 15.54 5.26
CA ARG A 23 9.71 16.34 6.21
C ARG A 23 8.19 16.22 5.99
N ARG A 24 7.73 16.23 4.74
CA ARG A 24 6.31 16.10 4.41
C ARG A 24 5.77 14.71 4.76
N ILE A 25 6.50 13.65 4.40
CA ILE A 25 6.11 12.27 4.74
C ILE A 25 6.11 12.08 6.26
N HIS A 26 7.16 12.51 6.94
CA HIS A 26 7.27 12.41 8.40
C HIS A 26 6.09 13.09 9.09
N ALA A 27 5.74 14.32 8.67
CA ALA A 27 4.60 15.05 9.25
C ALA A 27 3.27 14.30 9.11
N LEU A 28 3.06 13.57 8.00
CA LEU A 28 1.86 12.74 7.80
C LEU A 28 1.92 11.46 8.64
N PHE A 29 3.09 10.81 8.72
CA PHE A 29 3.25 9.51 9.38
C PHE A 29 3.27 9.62 10.92
N THR A 30 3.58 10.79 11.48
CA THR A 30 3.63 11.00 12.94
C THR A 30 2.37 11.62 13.53
N VAL A 31 1.28 11.74 12.77
CA VAL A 31 -0.02 12.11 13.34
C VAL A 31 -0.44 11.02 14.35
N PRO A 32 -0.81 11.35 15.60
CA PRO A 32 -1.20 10.34 16.59
C PRO A 32 -2.36 9.45 16.14
N LYS A 33 -2.34 8.18 16.55
CA LYS A 33 -3.34 7.15 16.22
C LYS A 33 -3.47 6.89 14.71
N THR A 34 -2.37 6.98 13.98
CA THR A 34 -2.32 6.71 12.53
C THR A 34 -1.88 5.27 12.27
N CYS A 35 -2.65 4.56 11.46
CA CYS A 35 -2.24 3.29 10.86
C CYS A 35 -1.76 3.56 9.43
N VAL A 36 -0.45 3.42 9.21
CA VAL A 36 0.14 3.55 7.87
C VAL A 36 0.00 2.20 7.15
N VAL A 37 -0.67 2.21 5.99
CA VAL A 37 -0.98 0.99 5.24
C VAL A 37 -0.81 1.22 3.75
N GLY A 38 -0.33 0.18 3.06
CA GLY A 38 -0.27 0.12 1.60
C GLY A 38 -0.46 -1.32 1.11
N TYR A 39 0.06 -1.59 -0.08
CA TYR A 39 0.03 -2.91 -0.71
C TYR A 39 1.46 -3.39 -0.95
N ASN A 40 1.92 -4.41 -0.21
CA ASN A 40 3.33 -4.84 -0.15
C ASN A 40 4.28 -3.78 0.45
N ASN A 41 3.76 -2.82 1.23
CA ASN A 41 4.56 -1.73 1.79
C ASN A 41 5.57 -2.23 2.82
N VAL A 42 5.25 -3.24 3.62
CA VAL A 42 6.15 -3.70 4.71
C VAL A 42 7.49 -4.22 4.16
N ARG A 43 7.48 -4.76 2.94
CA ARG A 43 8.69 -5.30 2.28
C ARG A 43 9.33 -4.34 1.29
N PHE A 44 8.69 -3.21 0.99
CA PHE A 44 9.18 -2.26 -0.01
C PHE A 44 9.07 -0.81 0.46
N ASP A 45 7.89 -0.22 0.47
CA ASP A 45 7.69 1.20 0.76
C ASP A 45 8.18 1.59 2.16
N ASP A 46 7.96 0.75 3.18
CA ASP A 46 8.47 0.96 4.54
C ASP A 46 10.00 1.01 4.57
N GLU A 47 10.68 0.20 3.76
CA GLU A 47 12.14 0.22 3.65
C GLU A 47 12.61 1.50 2.93
N VAL A 48 11.88 1.96 1.92
CA VAL A 48 12.14 3.25 1.28
C VAL A 48 11.97 4.39 2.29
N THR A 49 10.90 4.40 3.08
CA THR A 49 10.64 5.39 4.12
C THR A 49 11.74 5.39 5.19
N ARG A 50 12.14 4.21 5.70
CA ARG A 50 13.24 4.05 6.67
C ARG A 50 14.53 4.68 6.14
N ASN A 51 14.87 4.40 4.88
CA ASN A 51 16.07 4.91 4.25
C ASN A 51 16.01 6.42 4.00
N ILE A 52 14.85 6.95 3.57
CA ILE A 52 14.65 8.40 3.39
C ILE A 52 14.79 9.13 4.73
N PHE A 53 14.16 8.62 5.79
CA PHE A 53 14.27 9.21 7.13
C PHE A 53 15.69 9.13 7.67
N TYR A 54 16.36 7.98 7.52
CA TYR A 54 17.77 7.82 7.91
C TYR A 54 18.68 8.83 7.21
N ARG A 55 18.57 9.01 5.89
CA ARG A 55 19.40 9.98 5.13
C ARG A 55 19.12 11.44 5.50
N ASN A 56 17.93 11.74 6.02
CA ASN A 56 17.48 13.11 6.29
C ASN A 56 17.29 13.39 7.79
N PHE A 57 17.99 12.64 8.66
CA PHE A 57 18.08 12.86 10.11
C PHE A 57 16.74 12.76 10.87
N TYR A 58 15.83 11.93 10.40
CA TYR A 58 14.63 11.51 11.14
C TYR A 58 14.82 10.11 11.73
N ASP A 59 14.11 9.79 12.81
CA ASP A 59 14.10 8.43 13.35
C ASP A 59 13.42 7.48 12.34
N PRO A 60 14.12 6.44 11.85
CA PRO A 60 13.60 5.58 10.80
C PRO A 60 12.46 4.64 11.24
N TYR A 61 12.20 4.51 12.54
CA TYR A 61 11.24 3.54 13.09
C TYR A 61 10.12 4.17 13.92
N ALA A 62 10.37 5.30 14.59
CA ALA A 62 9.45 5.95 15.53
C ALA A 62 8.04 6.16 14.98
N TRP A 63 7.93 6.52 13.70
CA TRP A 63 6.66 6.75 13.00
C TRP A 63 5.69 5.56 13.04
N SER A 64 6.20 4.35 13.18
CA SER A 64 5.41 3.10 13.11
C SER A 64 4.85 2.61 14.45
N TRP A 65 5.21 3.25 15.58
CA TRP A 65 4.81 2.79 16.92
C TRP A 65 4.58 3.91 17.94
N GLN A 66 5.18 5.09 17.79
CA GLN A 66 4.96 6.20 18.72
C GLN A 66 3.55 6.77 18.58
N HIS A 67 3.01 7.36 19.65
CA HIS A 67 1.71 8.03 19.65
C HIS A 67 0.52 7.13 19.28
N ASP A 68 0.57 5.85 19.69
CA ASP A 68 -0.39 4.81 19.31
C ASP A 68 -0.50 4.60 17.78
N ASN A 69 0.58 4.91 17.05
CA ASN A 69 0.66 4.61 15.63
C ASN A 69 0.95 3.13 15.40
N SER A 70 0.56 2.67 14.22
CA SER A 70 0.78 1.31 13.77
C SER A 70 1.03 1.28 12.27
N ARG A 71 1.35 0.09 11.76
CA ARG A 71 1.48 -0.16 10.34
C ARG A 71 0.80 -1.45 9.95
N TRP A 72 0.40 -1.54 8.69
CA TRP A 72 -0.24 -2.73 8.15
C TRP A 72 0.08 -2.92 6.67
N ASP A 73 -0.26 -4.09 6.12
CA ASP A 73 -0.03 -4.45 4.72
C ASP A 73 -1.20 -5.27 4.18
N LEU A 74 -1.85 -4.74 3.13
CA LEU A 74 -3.03 -5.38 2.57
C LEU A 74 -2.70 -6.65 1.76
N LEU A 75 -1.47 -6.82 1.28
CA LEU A 75 -1.10 -8.01 0.49
C LEU A 75 -1.30 -9.30 1.28
N ASP A 76 -0.79 -9.34 2.51
CA ASP A 76 -0.92 -10.55 3.34
C ASP A 76 -2.37 -10.74 3.84
N VAL A 77 -3.16 -9.67 3.96
CA VAL A 77 -4.61 -9.75 4.18
C VAL A 77 -5.31 -10.41 3.00
N MET A 78 -5.00 -10.02 1.75
CA MET A 78 -5.59 -10.62 0.55
C MET A 78 -5.25 -12.12 0.47
N ARG A 79 -4.00 -12.49 0.77
CA ARG A 79 -3.57 -13.90 0.82
C ARG A 79 -4.32 -14.69 1.89
N ALA A 80 -4.47 -14.11 3.09
CA ALA A 80 -5.22 -14.74 4.17
C ALA A 80 -6.71 -14.90 3.82
N CYS A 81 -7.33 -13.89 3.20
CA CYS A 81 -8.70 -13.97 2.72
C CYS A 81 -8.87 -15.09 1.69
N TYR A 82 -7.98 -15.18 0.69
CA TYR A 82 -8.01 -16.27 -0.27
C TYR A 82 -7.88 -17.65 0.39
N ALA A 83 -6.92 -17.82 1.30
CA ALA A 83 -6.63 -19.12 1.91
C ALA A 83 -7.71 -19.57 2.92
N LEU A 84 -8.28 -18.64 3.68
CA LEU A 84 -9.17 -18.95 4.81
C LEU A 84 -10.65 -18.76 4.49
N ARG A 85 -11.00 -17.76 3.67
CA ARG A 85 -12.39 -17.37 3.37
C ARG A 85 -12.48 -16.74 1.95
N PRO A 86 -12.30 -17.52 0.89
CA PRO A 86 -12.26 -17.00 -0.49
C PRO A 86 -13.63 -16.51 -0.99
N GLU A 87 -14.71 -16.93 -0.33
CA GLU A 87 -16.08 -16.66 -0.73
C GLU A 87 -16.36 -15.15 -0.88
N GLY A 88 -16.98 -14.76 -1.99
CA GLY A 88 -17.43 -13.40 -2.23
C GLY A 88 -16.37 -12.44 -2.81
N ILE A 89 -15.16 -12.90 -3.10
CA ILE A 89 -14.16 -12.15 -3.87
C ILE A 89 -13.76 -12.99 -5.09
N ASN A 90 -13.61 -12.35 -6.24
CA ASN A 90 -13.11 -13.00 -7.45
C ASN A 90 -11.58 -13.02 -7.40
N TRP A 91 -11.00 -14.22 -7.48
CA TRP A 91 -9.56 -14.43 -7.41
C TRP A 91 -9.02 -14.75 -8.80
N PRO A 92 -8.28 -13.83 -9.44
CA PRO A 92 -7.72 -14.05 -10.76
C PRO A 92 -6.60 -15.08 -10.71
N GLU A 93 -6.44 -15.84 -11.78
CA GLU A 93 -5.28 -16.72 -12.00
C GLU A 93 -4.23 -16.01 -12.87
N ASN A 94 -2.98 -16.39 -12.73
CA ASN A 94 -1.88 -15.97 -13.61
C ASN A 94 -1.75 -16.94 -14.80
N ASP A 95 -0.79 -16.68 -15.69
CA ASP A 95 -0.55 -17.50 -16.88
C ASP A 95 -0.17 -18.96 -16.58
N ASP A 96 0.27 -19.24 -15.34
CA ASP A 96 0.62 -20.58 -14.85
C ASP A 96 -0.56 -21.29 -14.16
N GLY A 97 -1.75 -20.69 -14.13
CA GLY A 97 -2.93 -21.22 -13.42
C GLY A 97 -2.87 -21.10 -11.89
N LEU A 98 -1.99 -20.25 -11.36
CA LEU A 98 -1.85 -19.97 -9.94
C LEU A 98 -2.58 -18.67 -9.55
N PRO A 99 -3.08 -18.52 -8.32
CA PRO A 99 -3.75 -17.30 -7.88
C PRO A 99 -2.81 -16.09 -7.94
N SER A 100 -3.24 -15.03 -8.63
CA SER A 100 -2.51 -13.76 -8.70
C SER A 100 -2.98 -12.80 -7.60
N PHE A 101 -2.01 -12.25 -6.87
CA PHE A 101 -2.22 -11.17 -5.90
C PHE A 101 -1.63 -9.86 -6.39
N ARG A 102 -1.53 -9.68 -7.70
CA ARG A 102 -1.22 -8.36 -8.26
C ARG A 102 -2.43 -7.46 -8.13
N LEU A 103 -2.23 -6.23 -7.69
CA LEU A 103 -3.32 -5.31 -7.38
C LEU A 103 -4.18 -5.05 -8.62
N GLU A 104 -3.55 -4.88 -9.78
CA GLU A 104 -4.19 -4.68 -11.07
C GLU A 104 -5.08 -5.88 -11.49
N HIS A 105 -4.64 -7.12 -11.25
CA HIS A 105 -5.45 -8.31 -11.55
C HIS A 105 -6.64 -8.39 -10.60
N LEU A 106 -6.43 -8.12 -9.31
CA LEU A 106 -7.48 -8.18 -8.29
C LEU A 106 -8.57 -7.13 -8.52
N THR A 107 -8.18 -5.89 -8.82
CA THR A 107 -9.14 -4.83 -9.13
C THR A 107 -9.95 -5.15 -10.38
N GLN A 108 -9.29 -5.62 -11.44
CA GLN A 108 -9.95 -5.99 -12.69
C GLN A 108 -10.95 -7.14 -12.49
N ALA A 109 -10.56 -8.20 -11.78
CA ALA A 109 -11.43 -9.35 -11.50
C ALA A 109 -12.66 -9.00 -10.65
N ASN A 110 -12.58 -7.94 -9.85
CA ASN A 110 -13.64 -7.51 -8.93
C ASN A 110 -14.39 -6.26 -9.41
N GLY A 111 -14.18 -5.82 -10.65
CA GLY A 111 -14.90 -4.68 -11.24
C GLY A 111 -14.56 -3.33 -10.60
N ILE A 112 -13.37 -3.20 -10.01
CA ILE A 112 -12.86 -1.97 -9.43
C ILE A 112 -12.06 -1.23 -10.51
N GLU A 113 -12.39 0.03 -10.74
CA GLU A 113 -11.65 0.87 -11.68
C GLU A 113 -10.21 1.04 -11.20
N HIS A 114 -9.27 0.72 -12.10
CA HIS A 114 -7.84 0.90 -11.89
C HIS A 114 -7.26 1.55 -13.15
N SER A 115 -7.60 2.82 -13.35
CA SER A 115 -7.08 3.62 -14.45
C SER A 115 -5.62 4.01 -14.19
N ASN A 116 -4.73 3.78 -15.18
CA ASN A 116 -3.28 3.98 -15.06
C ASN A 116 -2.64 3.24 -13.87
N ALA A 117 -2.59 1.91 -13.97
CA ALA A 117 -1.72 1.10 -13.10
C ALA A 117 -0.30 1.71 -13.11
N HIS A 118 0.30 1.86 -11.92
CA HIS A 118 1.59 2.52 -11.67
C HIS A 118 1.58 4.06 -11.57
N ASP A 119 0.41 4.70 -11.50
CA ASP A 119 0.27 6.00 -10.86
C ASP A 119 0.08 5.82 -9.35
N ALA A 120 0.86 6.56 -8.56
CA ALA A 120 0.87 6.42 -7.10
C ALA A 120 -0.52 6.66 -6.49
N MET A 121 -1.32 7.57 -7.06
CA MET A 121 -2.66 7.84 -6.56
C MET A 121 -3.67 6.75 -6.96
N ALA A 122 -3.56 6.22 -8.18
CA ALA A 122 -4.39 5.11 -8.64
C ALA A 122 -4.19 3.86 -7.76
N ASP A 123 -2.94 3.53 -7.43
CA ASP A 123 -2.60 2.39 -6.56
C ASP A 123 -3.15 2.58 -5.13
N VAL A 124 -3.15 3.81 -4.60
CA VAL A 124 -3.77 4.13 -3.30
C VAL A 124 -5.28 3.90 -3.36
N TYR A 125 -5.98 4.40 -4.37
CA TYR A 125 -7.43 4.19 -4.51
C TYR A 125 -7.78 2.72 -4.69
N ALA A 126 -7.01 1.99 -5.50
CA ALA A 126 -7.15 0.55 -5.68
C ALA A 126 -6.98 -0.19 -4.33
N THR A 127 -5.96 0.18 -3.54
CA THR A 127 -5.73 -0.40 -2.21
C THR A 127 -6.90 -0.13 -1.26
N ILE A 128 -7.43 1.09 -1.23
CA ILE A 128 -8.61 1.44 -0.42
C ILE A 128 -9.83 0.62 -0.85
N ALA A 129 -10.08 0.53 -2.16
CA ALA A 129 -11.22 -0.21 -2.71
C ALA A 129 -11.12 -1.71 -2.37
N MET A 130 -9.93 -2.30 -2.46
CA MET A 130 -9.70 -3.70 -2.05
C MET A 130 -9.93 -3.90 -0.54
N ALA A 131 -9.47 -2.97 0.30
CA ALA A 131 -9.72 -3.04 1.74
C ALA A 131 -11.22 -2.95 2.06
N GLN A 132 -11.96 -2.08 1.37
CA GLN A 132 -13.41 -1.97 1.49
C GLN A 132 -14.14 -3.23 1.01
N LEU A 133 -13.66 -3.85 -0.08
CA LEU A 133 -14.20 -5.10 -0.59
C LEU A 133 -14.05 -6.22 0.44
N VAL A 134 -12.85 -6.39 1.01
CA VAL A 134 -12.60 -7.37 2.08
C VAL A 134 -13.47 -7.08 3.31
N LYS A 135 -13.57 -5.81 3.73
CA LYS A 135 -14.43 -5.40 4.85
C LYS A 135 -15.90 -5.78 4.64
N THR A 136 -16.38 -5.65 3.41
CA THR A 136 -17.79 -5.88 3.06
C THR A 136 -18.10 -7.37 2.92
N ARG A 137 -17.23 -8.12 2.24
CA ARG A 137 -17.45 -9.53 1.92
C ARG A 137 -17.01 -10.46 3.05
N GLN A 138 -15.99 -10.08 3.81
CA GLN A 138 -15.37 -10.89 4.86
C GLN A 138 -15.05 -10.06 6.12
N PRO A 139 -16.07 -9.47 6.79
CA PRO A 139 -15.86 -8.59 7.95
C PRO A 139 -15.15 -9.30 9.11
N ARG A 140 -15.38 -10.60 9.29
CA ARG A 140 -14.72 -11.40 10.33
C ARG A 140 -13.23 -11.64 10.05
N CYS A 141 -12.82 -11.80 8.78
CA CYS A 141 -11.40 -11.90 8.45
C CYS A 141 -10.69 -10.59 8.77
N LEU A 142 -11.26 -9.45 8.37
CA LEU A 142 -10.63 -8.16 8.62
C LEU A 142 -10.47 -7.88 10.12
N ILE A 143 -11.46 -8.22 10.94
CA ILE A 143 -11.40 -8.03 12.41
C ILE A 143 -10.27 -8.85 13.04
N ILE A 144 -10.01 -10.06 12.56
CA ILE A 144 -8.91 -10.91 13.10
C ILE A 144 -7.54 -10.27 12.85
N PHE A 145 -7.39 -9.45 11.81
CA PHE A 145 -6.11 -8.85 11.42
C PHE A 145 -5.97 -7.36 11.78
N ILE A 146 -7.02 -6.70 12.28
CA ILE A 146 -7.01 -5.30 12.78
C ILE A 146 -6.93 -5.23 14.31
N ALA A 147 -7.34 -6.30 15.01
CA ALA A 147 -7.29 -6.39 16.48
C ALA A 147 -5.86 -6.58 17.01
#